data_AF-A0A7C1B7D1-F1
#
_entry.id   AF-A0A7C1B7D1-F1
#
_cell.length_a   1.000
_cell.length_b   1.000
_cell.length_c   1.000
_cell.angle_alpha   90.00
_cell.angle_beta   90.00
_cell.angle_gamma   90.00
#
_symmetry.space_group_name_H-M   'P 1'
#
loop_
_entity.id
_entity.type
_entity.pdbx_description
1 polymer ?
#
loop_
_entity_poly.entity_id
_entity_poly.type
_entity_poly.pdbx_seq_one_letter_code
_entity_poly.pdbx_strand_id
1 'polypeptide(L)'
;MPFIEESTGYEKTILSDLQGAWSLLRDSIVEEAGFKGWDRAIFHIDEAMSWESVRNLKRMPPLLLIIRNLCLQGKAPQEVLENIRKVDEILKEVLSEFHN
;
A
#
# COMPACT_ATOMS: atom_id res chain seq x y z
N MET A 1 -11.93 -22.44 -29.21
CA MET A 1 -11.39 -21.83 -27.98
C MET A 1 -12.48 -20.96 -27.39
N PRO A 2 -12.89 -21.15 -26.13
CA PRO A 2 -13.75 -20.17 -25.48
C PRO A 2 -12.96 -18.85 -25.34
N PHE A 3 -13.61 -17.73 -25.65
CA PHE A 3 -13.06 -16.42 -25.38
C PHE A 3 -13.10 -16.18 -23.86
N ILE A 4 -12.07 -15.55 -23.32
CA ILE A 4 -12.11 -15.05 -21.94
C ILE A 4 -13.00 -13.82 -21.98
N GLU A 5 -14.20 -13.93 -21.43
CA GLU A 5 -15.14 -12.80 -21.28
C GLU A 5 -14.87 -12.08 -19.96
N GLU A 6 -14.95 -10.75 -19.99
CA GLU A 6 -14.80 -9.92 -18.80
C GLU A 6 -16.00 -10.12 -17.87
N SER A 7 -15.74 -10.29 -16.57
CA SER A 7 -16.80 -10.38 -15.57
C SER A 7 -17.61 -9.09 -15.53
N THR A 8 -18.94 -9.18 -15.58
CA THR A 8 -19.85 -8.03 -15.48
C THR A 8 -20.07 -7.55 -14.05
N GLY A 9 -19.50 -8.26 -13.06
CA GLY A 9 -19.55 -7.92 -11.64
C GLY A 9 -18.16 -7.84 -11.02
N TYR A 10 -18.01 -6.95 -10.04
CA TYR A 10 -16.80 -6.83 -9.22
C TYR A 10 -17.02 -7.50 -7.87
N GLU A 11 -16.38 -8.65 -7.64
CA GLU A 11 -16.24 -9.18 -6.28
C GLU A 11 -15.09 -8.44 -5.60
N LYS A 12 -15.40 -7.66 -4.57
CA LYS A 12 -14.38 -6.94 -3.81
C LYS A 12 -13.55 -7.95 -3.04
N THR A 13 -12.26 -8.05 -3.39
CA THR A 13 -11.30 -8.94 -2.72
C THR A 13 -10.48 -8.17 -1.70
N ILE A 14 -9.87 -8.88 -0.74
CA ILE A 14 -8.93 -8.27 0.20
C ILE A 14 -7.71 -7.63 -0.51
N LEU A 15 -7.37 -8.10 -1.73
CA LEU A 15 -6.35 -7.46 -2.58
C LEU A 15 -6.80 -6.10 -3.11
N SER A 16 -8.09 -5.93 -3.41
CA SER A 16 -8.66 -4.62 -3.75
C SER A 16 -8.58 -3.67 -2.57
N ASP A 17 -8.85 -4.15 -1.36
CA ASP A 17 -8.73 -3.34 -0.15
C ASP A 17 -7.27 -2.92 0.09
N LEU A 18 -6.32 -3.84 -0.11
CA LEU A 18 -4.90 -3.53 -0.01
C LEU A 18 -4.48 -2.48 -1.03
N GLN A 19 -4.90 -2.63 -2.29
CA GLN A 19 -4.64 -1.65 -3.34
C GLN A 19 -5.22 -0.27 -2.97
N GLY A 20 -6.46 -0.23 -2.50
CA GLY A 20 -7.11 1.01 -2.08
C GLY A 20 -6.38 1.69 -0.91
N ALA A 21 -5.94 0.92 0.08
CA ALA A 21 -5.19 1.45 1.22
C ALA A 21 -3.85 2.06 0.80
N TRP A 22 -3.13 1.43 -0.13
CA TRP A 22 -1.90 2.00 -0.69
C TRP A 22 -2.15 3.29 -1.44
N SER A 23 -3.22 3.37 -2.24
CA SER A 23 -3.61 4.61 -2.93
C SER A 23 -3.91 5.74 -1.95
N LEU A 24 -4.71 5.48 -0.91
CA LEU A 24 -5.02 6.48 0.12
C LEU A 24 -3.78 6.96 0.87
N LEU A 25 -2.86 6.04 1.20
CA LEU A 25 -1.58 6.41 1.80
C LEU A 25 -0.77 7.30 0.87
N ARG A 26 -0.69 6.96 -0.42
CA ARG A 26 0.03 7.76 -1.41
C ARG A 26 -0.57 9.16 -1.53
N ASP A 27 -1.89 9.25 -1.69
CA ASP A 27 -2.61 10.49 -1.89
C ASP A 27 -2.47 11.40 -0.67
N SER A 28 -2.65 10.88 0.55
CA SER A 28 -2.45 11.67 1.78
C SER A 28 -1.02 12.21 1.92
N ILE A 29 0.02 11.48 1.48
CA ILE A 29 1.40 12.01 1.48
C ILE A 29 1.59 13.13 0.45
N VAL A 30 0.91 13.04 -0.69
CA VAL A 30 0.94 14.09 -1.73
C VAL A 30 0.22 15.34 -1.25
N GLU A 31 -0.95 15.19 -0.65
CA GLU A 31 -1.76 16.30 -0.12
C GLU A 31 -1.04 17.00 1.03
N GLU A 32 -0.41 16.24 1.92
CA GLU A 32 0.35 16.74 3.07
C GLU A 32 1.85 16.90 2.78
N ALA A 33 2.23 17.07 1.50
CA ALA A 33 3.62 17.21 1.11
C ALA A 33 4.31 18.39 1.85
N GLY A 34 5.60 18.21 2.16
CA GLY A 34 6.41 19.24 2.83
C GLY A 34 7.10 18.79 4.13
N PHE A 35 6.73 17.63 4.68
CA PHE A 35 7.47 17.02 5.78
C PHE A 35 8.74 16.32 5.29
N LYS A 36 9.81 16.27 6.10
CA LYS A 36 11.09 15.72 5.64
C LYS A 36 10.97 14.23 5.23
N GLY A 37 11.34 13.91 3.98
CA GLY A 37 11.34 12.54 3.47
C GLY A 37 10.03 12.08 2.81
N TRP A 38 9.08 13.00 2.58
CA TRP A 38 7.82 12.73 1.87
C TRP A 38 8.04 12.15 0.46
N ASP A 39 9.01 12.69 -0.28
CA ASP A 39 9.40 12.29 -1.62
C ASP A 39 9.90 10.83 -1.67
N ARG A 40 10.74 10.46 -0.69
CA ARG A 40 11.25 9.10 -0.54
C ARG A 40 10.17 8.13 -0.09
N ALA A 41 9.20 8.58 0.71
CA ALA A 41 8.07 7.76 1.10
C ALA A 41 7.21 7.41 -0.12
N ILE A 42 6.92 8.38 -1.01
CA ILE A 42 6.22 8.11 -2.29
C ILE A 42 7.00 7.11 -3.14
N PHE A 43 8.32 7.30 -3.28
CA PHE A 43 9.16 6.36 -4.04
C PHE A 43 9.01 4.90 -3.57
N HIS A 44 9.04 4.68 -2.24
CA HIS A 44 8.88 3.33 -1.69
C HIS A 44 7.43 2.81 -1.77
N ILE A 45 6.43 3.69 -1.79
CA ILE A 45 5.04 3.28 -2.07
C ILE A 45 4.90 2.80 -3.50
N ASP A 46 5.45 3.54 -4.46
CA ASP A 46 5.45 3.15 -5.87
C ASP A 46 6.23 1.83 -6.08
N GLU A 47 7.32 1.60 -5.33
CA GLU A 47 8.03 0.31 -5.29
C GLU A 47 7.18 -0.82 -4.69
N ALA A 48 6.44 -0.56 -3.61
CA ALA A 48 5.53 -1.53 -2.99
C ALA A 48 4.37 -1.90 -3.93
N MET A 49 3.91 -0.96 -4.74
CA MET A 49 2.85 -1.14 -5.74
C MET A 49 3.37 -1.55 -7.13
N SER A 50 4.68 -1.74 -7.28
CA SER A 50 5.26 -2.21 -8.53
C SER A 50 4.82 -3.63 -8.87
N TRP A 51 4.85 -3.97 -10.15
CA TRP A 51 4.46 -5.29 -10.63
C TRP A 51 5.26 -6.44 -9.98
N GLU A 52 6.53 -6.18 -9.65
CA GLU A 52 7.39 -7.14 -8.97
C GLU A 52 6.95 -7.41 -7.52
N SER A 53 6.46 -6.38 -6.83
CA SER A 53 6.00 -6.47 -5.43
C SER A 53 4.61 -7.08 -5.33
N VAL A 54 3.67 -6.69 -6.21
CA VAL A 54 2.31 -7.29 -6.21
C VAL A 54 2.31 -8.78 -6.58
N ARG A 55 3.31 -9.25 -7.35
CA ARG A 55 3.51 -10.68 -7.62
C ARG A 55 4.12 -11.46 -6.46
N ASN A 56 4.76 -10.77 -5.51
CA ASN A 56 5.34 -11.39 -4.33
C ASN A 56 5.10 -10.47 -3.11
N LEU A 57 3.91 -10.60 -2.53
CA LEU A 57 3.43 -9.76 -1.43
C LEU A 57 4.36 -9.77 -0.20
N LYS A 58 5.20 -10.80 -0.03
CA LYS A 58 6.22 -10.86 1.02
C LYS A 58 7.28 -9.75 0.92
N ARG A 59 7.36 -9.06 -0.23
CA ARG A 59 8.22 -7.89 -0.43
C ARG A 59 7.65 -6.60 0.16
N MET A 60 6.34 -6.51 0.41
CA MET A 60 5.69 -5.29 0.89
C MET A 60 5.99 -4.94 2.36
N PRO A 61 6.05 -5.89 3.34
CA PRO A 61 6.32 -5.55 4.74
C PRO A 61 7.61 -4.75 5.00
N PRO A 62 8.79 -5.10 4.43
CA PRO A 62 9.99 -4.29 4.63
C PRO A 62 9.85 -2.90 4.02
N LEU A 63 9.16 -2.74 2.88
CA LEU A 63 8.91 -1.44 2.27
C LEU A 63 8.01 -0.57 3.14
N LEU A 64 6.93 -1.14 3.67
CA LEU A 64 6.03 -0.45 4.61
C LEU A 64 6.78 0.01 5.87
N LEU A 65 7.71 -0.79 6.39
CA LEU A 65 8.55 -0.42 7.52
C LEU A 65 9.45 0.79 7.20
N ILE A 66 10.04 0.82 6.01
CA ILE A 66 10.86 1.96 5.54
C ILE A 66 10.00 3.22 5.45
N ILE A 67 8.83 3.13 4.81
CA ILE A 67 7.88 4.24 4.66
C ILE A 67 7.48 4.78 6.03
N ARG A 68 7.08 3.89 6.96
CA ARG A 68 6.73 4.27 8.33
C ARG A 68 7.85 5.02 9.04
N ASN A 69 9.08 4.52 8.94
CA ASN A 69 10.22 5.16 9.58
C ASN A 69 10.50 6.54 8.99
N LEU A 70 10.41 6.70 7.66
CA LEU A 70 10.55 7.99 6.99
C LEU A 70 9.49 8.98 7.45
N CYS A 71 8.21 8.60 7.44
CA CYS A 71 7.10 9.45 7.86
C CYS A 71 7.22 9.85 9.34
N LEU A 72 7.57 8.93 10.24
CA LEU A 72 7.76 9.24 11.66
C LEU A 72 8.94 10.21 11.89
N GLN A 73 10.08 9.97 11.26
CA GLN A 73 11.25 10.86 11.36
C GLN A 73 10.99 12.23 10.73
N GLY A 74 10.17 12.25 9.68
CA GLY A 74 9.73 13.46 8.98
C GLY A 74 8.75 14.31 9.77
N LYS A 75 8.17 13.78 10.85
CA LYS A 75 7.01 14.36 11.56
C LYS A 75 5.80 14.51 10.62
N ALA A 76 5.52 13.48 9.84
CA ALA A 76 4.37 13.44 8.96
C ALA A 76 3.07 13.67 9.76
N PRO A 77 2.05 14.29 9.15
CA PRO A 77 0.76 14.51 9.80
C PRO A 77 0.08 13.21 10.25
N GLN A 78 -0.83 13.36 11.21
CA GLN A 78 -1.52 12.24 11.84
C GLN A 78 -2.29 11.39 10.82
N GLU A 79 -2.89 12.00 9.81
CA GLU A 79 -3.61 11.32 8.72
C GLU A 79 -2.72 10.33 7.95
N VAL A 80 -1.50 10.74 7.59
CA VAL A 80 -0.51 9.86 6.95
C VAL A 80 -0.21 8.66 7.85
N LEU A 81 -0.03 8.89 9.16
CA LEU A 81 0.27 7.82 10.11
C LEU A 81 -0.91 6.84 10.28
N GLU A 82 -2.15 7.32 10.18
CA GLU A 82 -3.35 6.50 10.19
C GLU A 82 -3.47 5.63 8.93
N ASN A 83 -3.21 6.21 7.76
CA ASN A 83 -3.17 5.46 6.51
C ASN A 83 -2.07 4.39 6.49
N ILE A 84 -0.90 4.66 7.08
CA ILE A 84 0.16 3.64 7.26
C ILE A 84 -0.34 2.47 8.13
N ARG A 85 -1.04 2.75 9.22
CA ARG A 85 -1.62 1.70 10.08
C ARG A 85 -2.66 0.90 9.31
N LYS A 86 -3.49 1.55 8.51
CA LYS A 86 -4.51 0.89 7.71
C LYS A 86 -3.90 -0.08 6.70
N VAL A 87 -2.83 0.33 6.02
CA VAL A 87 -2.06 -0.55 5.13
C VAL A 87 -1.45 -1.72 5.90
N ASP A 88 -0.88 -1.50 7.10
CA ASP A 88 -0.31 -2.58 7.93
C ASP A 88 -1.35 -3.62 8.35
N GLU A 89 -2.54 -3.18 8.75
CA GLU A 89 -3.66 -4.06 9.12
C GLU A 89 -4.09 -4.94 7.94
N ILE A 90 -4.38 -4.32 6.79
CA ILE A 90 -4.86 -5.04 5.60
C ILE A 90 -3.75 -5.95 5.05
N LEU A 91 -2.49 -5.49 5.03
CA LEU A 91 -1.37 -6.30 4.55
C LEU A 91 -1.19 -7.56 5.40
N LYS A 92 -1.39 -7.49 6.72
CA LYS A 92 -1.36 -8.67 7.59
C LYS A 92 -2.48 -9.65 7.27
N GLU A 93 -3.69 -9.14 7.04
CA GLU A 93 -4.86 -9.94 6.66
C GLU A 93 -4.61 -10.65 5.32
N VAL A 94 -4.19 -9.90 4.29
CA VAL A 94 -3.78 -10.45 2.98
C VAL A 94 -2.72 -11.53 3.14
N LEU A 95 -1.64 -11.25 3.88
CA LEU A 95 -0.58 -12.24 4.05
C LEU A 95 -1.06 -13.48 4.80
N SER A 96 -2.08 -13.39 5.66
CA SER A 96 -2.66 -14.54 6.35
C SER A 96 -3.54 -15.39 5.43
N GLU A 97 -4.30 -14.78 4.52
CA GLU A 97 -5.16 -15.49 3.57
C GLU A 97 -4.36 -16.19 2.47
N PHE A 98 -3.32 -15.52 1.95
CA PHE A 98 -2.49 -16.02 0.83
C PHE A 98 -1.26 -16.85 1.27
N HIS A 99 -1.12 -17.16 2.56
CA HIS A 99 -0.11 -18.12 3.07
C HIS A 99 -0.61 -19.57 3.17
N ASN A 100 -1.90 -19.82 2.89
CA ASN A 100 -2.48 -21.16 2.74
C ASN A 100 -2.62 -21.55 1.26
#